data_AF-A0A100JL31-F1
#
_entry.id   AF-A0A100JL31-F1
#
_cell.length_a   1.000
_cell.length_b   1.000
_cell.length_c   1.000
_cell.angle_alpha   90.00
_cell.angle_beta   90.00
_cell.angle_gamma   90.00
#
_symmetry.space_group_name_H-M   'P 1'
#
loop_
_entity.id
_entity.type
_entity.pdbx_description
1 polymer ?
#
loop_
_entity_poly.entity_id
_entity_poly.type
_entity_poly.pdbx_seq_one_letter_code
_entity_poly.pdbx_strand_id
1 'polypeptide(L)' 'MGPCFHCSRKGFQVTRFGEITSDEGETPLYACRECIQELLVMHERAMERMDTRPRIVQLLRTPRGIEAD' A
#
# COMPACT_ATOMS: atom_id res chain seq x y z
N MET A 1 -14.01 22.39 0.68
CA MET A 1 -12.65 21.90 0.33
C MET A 1 -11.99 21.48 1.64
N GLY A 2 -11.75 20.18 1.84
CA GLY A 2 -11.14 19.64 3.07
C GLY A 2 -9.62 19.78 3.09
N PRO A 3 -8.93 19.42 4.19
CA PRO A 3 -7.47 19.37 4.22
C PRO A 3 -6.95 18.30 3.24
N CYS A 4 -5.70 18.46 2.79
CA CYS A 4 -5.02 17.41 2.04
C CYS A 4 -4.87 16.18 2.94
N PHE A 5 -5.30 15.02 2.46
CA PHE A 5 -5.24 13.75 3.18
C PHE A 5 -3.82 13.35 3.59
N HIS A 6 -2.81 13.73 2.78
CA HIS A 6 -1.44 13.28 2.95
C HIS A 6 -0.52 14.28 3.66
N CYS A 7 -0.85 15.57 3.66
CA CYS A 7 0.01 16.58 4.29
C CYS A 7 -0.75 17.75 4.91
N SER A 8 -0.11 18.43 5.85
CA SER A 8 -0.65 19.62 6.51
C SER A 8 -0.31 20.93 5.78
N ARG A 9 0.13 20.88 4.51
CA ARG A 9 0.51 22.09 3.76
C ARG A 9 -0.72 23.00 3.61
N LYS A 10 -0.59 24.24 4.05
CA LYS A 10 -1.65 25.26 3.97
C LYS A 10 -1.50 26.06 2.67
N GLY A 11 -2.62 26.40 2.03
CA GLY A 11 -2.65 27.33 0.87
C GLY A 11 -2.62 26.69 -0.52
N PHE A 12 -2.50 25.37 -0.65
CA PHE A 12 -2.58 24.69 -1.94
C PHE A 12 -4.01 24.27 -2.27
N GLN A 13 -4.41 24.40 -3.54
CA GLN A 13 -5.68 23.85 -4.02
C GLN A 13 -5.65 22.33 -3.93
N VAL A 14 -6.73 21.77 -3.36
CA VAL A 14 -6.95 20.33 -3.28
C VAL A 14 -8.02 19.91 -4.27
N THR A 15 -7.86 18.74 -4.86
CA THR A 15 -8.84 18.10 -5.73
C THR A 15 -9.26 16.76 -5.15
N ARG A 16 -10.49 16.32 -5.42
CA ARG A 16 -10.92 14.94 -5.08
C ARG A 16 -10.05 13.99 -5.89
N PHE A 17 -9.41 13.04 -5.22
CA PHE A 17 -8.52 12.06 -5.88
C PHE A 17 -8.98 10.61 -5.67
N GLY A 18 -9.88 10.37 -4.72
CA GLY A 18 -10.41 9.05 -4.44
C GLY A 18 -11.52 9.08 -3.40
N GLU A 19 -11.87 7.91 -2.91
CA GLU A 19 -12.87 7.70 -1.87
C GLU A 19 -12.54 6.44 -1.07
N ILE A 20 -12.90 6.47 0.22
CA ILE A 20 -12.91 5.29 1.09
C ILE A 20 -14.36 4.81 1.15
N THR A 21 -14.58 3.58 0.73
CA THR A 21 -15.87 2.89 0.87
C THR A 21 -15.88 2.09 2.17
N SER A 22 -16.97 2.19 2.91
CA SER A 22 -17.22 1.45 4.15
C SER A 22 -18.70 1.13 4.28
N ASP A 23 -19.07 0.27 5.24
CA ASP A 23 -20.47 -0.04 5.54
C ASP A 23 -21.27 1.20 5.98
N GLU A 24 -20.58 2.23 6.45
CA GLU A 24 -21.12 3.52 6.89
C GLU A 24 -21.28 4.53 5.74
N GLY A 25 -20.76 4.21 4.55
CA GLY A 25 -20.87 5.01 3.33
C GLY A 25 -19.53 5.39 2.69
N GLU A 26 -19.62 6.36 1.78
CA GLU A 26 -18.49 6.87 0.97
C GLU A 26 -17.87 8.12 1.60
N THR A 27 -16.58 8.04 1.94
CA THR A 27 -15.81 9.20 2.41
C THR A 27 -14.87 9.69 1.31
N PRO A 28 -15.11 10.88 0.71
CA PRO A 28 -14.26 11.40 -0.35
C PRO A 28 -12.89 11.82 0.19
N LEU A 29 -11.84 11.49 -0.56
CA LEU A 29 -10.46 11.88 -0.26
C LEU A 29 -10.01 13.04 -1.16
N TYR A 30 -9.40 14.04 -0.54
CA TYR A 30 -8.87 15.23 -1.21
C TYR A 30 -7.36 15.34 -0.99
N ALA A 31 -6.61 15.73 -2.02
CA ALA A 31 -5.17 15.92 -1.94
C ALA A 31 -4.70 17.07 -2.83
N CYS A 32 -3.56 17.68 -2.47
CA CYS A 32 -2.89 18.63 -3.34
C CYS A 32 -2.12 17.89 -4.45
N ARG A 33 -1.80 18.61 -5.54
CA ARG A 33 -1.12 18.04 -6.71
C ARG A 33 0.18 17.31 -6.37
N GLU A 34 0.99 17.88 -5.49
CA GLU A 34 2.29 17.31 -5.10
C GLU A 34 2.12 15.96 -4.40
N CYS A 35 1.17 15.87 -3.45
CA CYS A 35 0.88 14.61 -2.77
C CYS A 35 0.25 13.57 -3.69
N ILE A 36 -0.57 13.98 -4.66
CA ILE A 36 -1.11 13.04 -5.67
C ILE A 36 0.04 12.38 -6.44
N GLN A 37 1.03 13.16 -6.89
CA GLN A 37 2.17 12.61 -7.63
C GLN A 37 3.00 11.64 -6.78
N GLU A 38 3.26 11.98 -5.52
CA GLU A 38 4.00 11.11 -4.61
C GLU A 38 3.25 9.79 -4.32
N LEU A 39 1.94 9.88 -4.06
CA LEU A 39 1.10 8.71 -3.81
C LEU A 39 1.04 7.77 -5.03
N LEU A 40 0.98 8.31 -6.25
CA LEU A 40 1.00 7.51 -7.48
C LEU A 40 2.33 6.75 -7.64
N VAL A 41 3.47 7.42 -7.41
CA VAL A 41 4.79 6.77 -7.46
C VAL A 41 4.92 5.70 -6.38
N MET A 42 4.39 5.94 -5.17
CA MET A 42 4.37 4.93 -4.11
C MET A 42 3.52 3.72 -4.51
N HIS A 43 2.37 3.95 -5.14
CA HIS A 43 1.49 2.88 -5.62
C HIS A 43 2.16 2.03 -6.71
N GLU A 44 2.77 2.66 -7.72
CA GLU A 44 3.50 1.96 -8.78
C GLU A 44 4.59 1.06 -8.19
N ARG A 45 5.42 1.58 -7.27
CA ARG A 45 6.46 0.82 -6.58
C ARG A 45 5.90 -0.32 -5.72
N ALA A 46 4.75 -0.12 -5.09
CA ALA A 46 4.10 -1.16 -4.31
C ALA A 46 3.58 -2.29 -5.21
N MET A 47 3.01 -1.94 -6.36
CA MET A 47 2.53 -2.89 -7.37
C MET A 47 3.69 -3.71 -7.96
N GLU A 48 4.82 -3.07 -8.29
CA GLU A 48 6.03 -3.75 -8.75
C GLU A 48 6.53 -4.81 -7.74
N ARG A 49 6.45 -4.52 -6.44
CA ARG A 49 6.84 -5.45 -5.37
C ARG A 49 5.82 -6.58 -5.14
N MET A 50 4.55 -6.36 -5.45
CA MET A 50 3.50 -7.37 -5.33
C MET A 50 3.56 -8.41 -6.46
N ASP A 51 4.08 -8.04 -7.63
CA ASP A 51 4.25 -8.96 -8.78
C ASP A 51 5.34 -10.02 -8.54
N THR A 52 6.26 -9.79 -7.60
CA THR A 52 7.15 -10.85 -7.10
C THR A 52 6.38 -11.85 -6.25
N ARG A 53 5.74 -12.84 -6.89
CA ARG A 53 5.17 -14.03 -6.25
C ARG A 53 6.16 -14.56 -5.20
N PRO A 54 5.75 -14.77 -3.94
CA PRO A 54 6.60 -15.42 -2.96
C PRO A 54 6.95 -16.80 -3.49
N ARG A 55 8.22 -17.02 -3.83
CA ARG A 55 8.72 -18.37 -4.11
C ARG A 55 8.77 -19.08 -2.76
N ILE A 56 7.78 -19.93 -2.49
CA ILE A 56 7.82 -20.86 -1.36
C ILE A 56 8.99 -21.81 -1.64
N VAL A 57 10.15 -21.50 -1.08
CA VAL A 57 11.28 -22.43 -1.05
C VAL A 57 10.91 -23.49 -0.02
N GLN A 58 10.43 -24.64 -0.49
CA GLN A 58 10.34 -25.82 0.36
C GLN A 58 11.76 -26.20 0.77
N LEU A 59 12.16 -25.80 1.98
CA LEU A 59 13.34 -26.34 2.63
C LEU A 59 13.07 -27.83 2.87
N LEU A 60 13.64 -28.69 2.00
CA LEU A 60 13.70 -30.13 2.20
C LEU A 60 14.20 -30.39 3.62
N ARG A 61 13.30 -30.84 4.50
CA ARG A 61 13.68 -31.27 5.84
C ARG A 61 14.61 -32.47 5.68
N THR A 62 15.89 -32.27 5.98
CA THR A 62 16.85 -33.35 6.14
C THR A 62 16.31 -34.29 7.24
N PRO A 63 16.10 -35.58 6.99
CA PRO A 63 15.75 -36.50 8.06
C PRO A 63 16.96 -36.58 9.01
N ARG A 64 16.82 -36.04 10.22
CA ARG A 64 17.77 -36.32 11.30
C ARG A 64 17.59 -37.79 11.68
N GLY A 65 18.67 -38.54 11.57
CA GLY A 65 18.73 -39.95 11.90
C GLY A 65 18.23 -40.24 13.31
N ILE A 66 17.63 -41.42 13.46
CA ILE A 66 17.41 -42.06 14.75
C ILE A 66 18.04 -43.45 14.61
N GLU A 67 19.23 -43.59 15.19
CA GLU A 67 19.82 -44.85 15.64
C GLU A 67 19.56 -45.00 17.16
N ALA A 68 19.61 -46.25 17.62
CA ALA A 68 19.30 -46.81 18.96
C ALA A 68 17.81 -47.17 19.16
N ASP A 69 17.44 -48.43 19.39
CA ASP A 69 18.06 -49.51 20.20
C ASP A 69 18.11 -50.86 19.44
#